data_AF-A0A9D5IB00-F1
#
_entry.id   AF-A0A9D5IB00-F1
#
_cell.length_a   1.000
_cell.length_b   1.000
_cell.length_c   1.000
_cell.angle_alpha   90.00
_cell.angle_beta   90.00
_cell.angle_gamma   90.00
#
_symmetry.space_group_name_H-M   'P 1'
#
loop_
_entity.id
_entity.type
_entity.pdbx_description
1 polymer ?
#
loop_
_entity_poly.entity_id
_entity_poly.type
_entity_poly.pdbx_seq_one_letter_code
_entity_poly.pdbx_strand_id
1 'polypeptide(L)'
;MGKIGLLFVILALLTTARCYDTDLAASLAGMPIVGPMVEPPTTPPAYVATIGTPAASALPEADFATWFPTDPAADAYNPAVWKAIQGYMAHAKTQSGWAEVCKKVGAAAGGDRSANSALGALACSSDGTVTEFQQFSAQVLATRAALALWVKGAPGGTIGAIQGRQGEIRVLCATSVLARQGPASAWPAACAKALDVAYLSGDGATTFAALAEAYTIAAAEIAKLDPTVDPEPGYFAEAAKK
;
A
#
# COMPACT_ATOMS: atom_id res chain seq x y z
N MET A 1 4.19 -26.84 41.61
CA MET A 1 5.46 -26.30 41.08
C MET A 1 5.32 -25.53 39.76
N GLY A 2 4.11 -25.28 39.21
CA GLY A 2 3.94 -24.57 37.92
C GLY A 2 3.65 -23.06 37.99
N LYS A 3 3.45 -22.47 39.18
CA LYS A 3 3.05 -21.06 39.34
C LYS A 3 4.22 -20.08 39.41
N ILE A 4 5.43 -20.55 39.74
CA ILE A 4 6.64 -19.72 39.83
C ILE A 4 7.26 -19.50 38.44
N GLY A 5 7.16 -20.49 37.53
CA GLY A 5 7.65 -20.37 36.15
C GLY A 5 6.88 -19.34 35.32
N LEU A 6 5.55 -19.27 35.47
CA LEU A 6 4.72 -18.29 34.75
C LEU A 6 5.02 -16.85 35.19
N LEU A 7 5.36 -16.65 36.47
CA LEU A 7 5.70 -15.34 37.03
C LEU A 7 7.03 -14.80 36.49
N PHE A 8 8.03 -15.67 36.28
CA PHE A 8 9.31 -15.28 35.67
C PHE A 8 9.17 -14.93 34.17
N VAL A 9 8.31 -15.62 33.43
CA VAL A 9 8.06 -15.33 32.01
C VAL A 9 7.31 -14.01 31.83
N ILE A 10 6.33 -13.71 32.69
CA ILE A 10 5.61 -12.43 32.68
C ILE A 10 6.54 -11.28 33.14
N LEU A 11 7.43 -11.51 34.12
CA LEU A 11 8.39 -10.50 34.56
C LEU A 11 9.42 -10.18 33.47
N ALA A 12 9.88 -11.19 32.71
CA ALA A 12 10.80 -10.99 31.59
C ALA A 12 10.17 -10.23 30.41
N LEU A 13 8.87 -10.44 30.15
CA LEU A 13 8.11 -9.72 29.12
C LEU A 13 7.76 -8.28 29.51
N LEU A 14 7.65 -7.98 30.81
CA LEU A 14 7.42 -6.60 31.29
C LEU A 14 8.72 -5.78 31.37
N THR A 15 9.89 -6.43 31.47
CA THR A 15 11.19 -5.74 31.49
C THR A 15 11.68 -5.29 30.11
N THR A 16 11.25 -5.93 29.01
CA THR A 16 11.60 -5.47 27.66
C THR A 16 10.77 -4.28 27.18
N ALA A 17 9.58 -4.07 27.75
CA ALA A 17 8.74 -2.91 27.45
C ALA A 17 9.26 -1.62 28.13
N ARG A 18 9.98 -1.71 29.25
CA ARG A 18 10.49 -0.53 29.98
C ARG A 18 11.83 0.00 29.48
N CYS A 19 12.57 -0.77 28.68
CA CYS A 19 13.81 -0.29 28.09
C CYS A 19 13.60 0.58 26.85
N TYR A 20 12.37 0.68 26.31
CA TYR A 20 12.09 1.57 25.19
C TYR A 20 11.84 3.03 25.62
N ASP A 21 11.22 3.25 26.80
CA ASP A 21 10.91 4.60 27.28
C ASP A 21 12.10 5.28 27.97
N THR A 22 12.96 4.53 28.68
CA THR A 22 14.12 5.13 29.36
C THR A 22 15.25 5.49 28.42
N ASP A 23 15.44 4.77 27.31
CA ASP A 23 16.47 5.10 26.31
C ASP A 23 16.06 6.33 25.48
N LEU A 24 14.77 6.47 25.16
CA LEU A 24 14.25 7.63 24.42
C LEU A 24 14.25 8.89 25.31
N ALA A 25 13.87 8.77 26.58
CA ALA A 25 13.89 9.88 27.54
C ALA A 25 15.33 10.32 27.89
N ALA A 26 16.26 9.37 28.02
CA ALA A 26 17.68 9.68 28.26
C ALA A 26 18.37 10.26 27.01
N SER A 27 17.98 9.85 25.80
CA SER A 27 18.52 10.41 24.56
C SER A 27 17.98 11.81 24.24
N LEU A 28 16.78 12.17 24.70
CA LEU A 28 16.17 13.49 24.50
C LEU A 28 16.51 14.50 25.61
N ALA A 29 16.74 14.06 26.85
CA ALA A 29 17.01 14.96 27.97
C ALA A 29 18.42 15.58 27.97
N GLY A 30 19.34 15.09 27.12
CA GLY A 30 20.72 15.57 27.01
C GLY A 30 21.03 16.44 25.79
N MET A 31 20.07 16.66 24.88
CA MET A 31 20.34 17.44 23.67
C MET A 31 20.12 18.94 23.93
N PRO A 32 21.12 19.81 23.64
CA PRO A 32 20.87 21.24 23.66
C PRO A 32 19.76 21.55 22.66
N ILE A 33 18.76 22.34 23.08
CA ILE A 33 17.74 22.88 22.18
C ILE A 33 18.47 23.80 21.20
N VAL A 34 18.87 23.25 20.06
CA VAL A 34 19.29 24.03 18.90
C VAL A 34 18.00 24.58 18.31
N GLY A 35 17.95 25.89 18.07
CA GLY A 35 16.86 26.54 17.33
C GLY A 35 16.64 25.92 15.94
N PRO A 36 15.71 26.44 15.13
CA PRO A 36 15.24 25.78 13.90
C PRO A 36 16.44 25.24 13.11
N MET A 37 16.53 23.91 13.00
CA MET A 37 17.55 23.26 12.20
C MET A 37 17.31 23.69 10.76
N VAL A 38 18.04 24.70 10.32
CA VAL A 38 18.31 24.89 8.90
C VAL A 38 19.15 23.69 8.52
N GLU A 39 18.51 22.68 7.95
CA GLU A 39 19.18 21.51 7.40
C GLU A 39 20.26 22.05 6.44
N PRO A 40 21.56 21.89 6.76
CA PRO A 40 22.59 22.27 5.80
C PRO A 40 22.35 21.40 4.57
N PRO A 41 22.33 21.96 3.35
CA PRO A 41 22.05 21.18 2.16
C PRO A 41 23.04 20.01 2.12
N THR A 42 22.55 18.80 2.39
CA THR A 42 23.37 17.60 2.34
C THR A 42 23.78 17.44 0.90
N THR A 43 25.02 17.82 0.61
CA THR A 43 25.60 17.59 -0.71
C THR A 43 25.63 16.07 -0.87
N PRO A 44 24.96 15.49 -1.90
CA PRO A 44 24.97 14.06 -2.10
C PRO A 44 26.43 13.59 -2.16
N PRO A 45 26.80 12.48 -1.49
CA PRO A 45 28.15 11.95 -1.58
C PRO A 45 28.56 11.80 -3.05
N ALA A 46 29.80 12.13 -3.41
CA ALA A 46 30.27 12.13 -4.79
C ALA A 46 30.04 10.79 -5.54
N TYR A 47 29.95 9.67 -4.80
CA TYR A 47 29.62 8.36 -5.37
C TYR A 47 28.16 8.27 -5.88
N VAL A 48 27.24 9.07 -5.35
CA VAL A 48 25.84 9.15 -5.82
C VAL A 48 25.79 9.79 -7.22
N ALA A 49 26.64 10.78 -7.48
CA ALA A 49 26.77 11.39 -8.80
C ALA A 49 27.29 10.38 -9.86
N THR A 50 28.15 9.43 -9.45
CA THR A 50 28.69 8.39 -10.35
C THR A 50 27.70 7.28 -10.70
N ILE A 51 26.63 7.10 -9.92
CA ILE A 51 25.58 6.12 -10.26
C ILE A 51 24.72 6.64 -11.42
N GLY A 52 24.78 7.95 -11.71
CA GLY A 52 23.81 8.63 -12.56
C GLY A 52 22.44 8.60 -11.88
N THR A 53 21.68 9.69 -11.98
CA THR A 53 20.25 9.58 -11.66
C THR A 53 19.65 8.64 -12.71
N PRO A 54 19.10 7.47 -12.34
CA PRO A 54 18.39 6.64 -13.30
C PRO A 54 17.34 7.52 -13.98
N ALA A 55 17.24 7.44 -15.31
CA ALA A 55 16.21 8.17 -16.03
C ALA A 55 14.86 7.88 -15.38
N ALA A 56 14.04 8.92 -15.17
CA ALA A 56 12.70 8.74 -14.65
C ALA A 56 12.01 7.67 -15.50
N SER A 57 11.64 6.55 -14.88
CA SER A 57 10.94 5.49 -15.59
C SER A 57 9.62 6.07 -16.07
N ALA A 58 9.44 6.19 -17.38
CA ALA A 58 8.16 6.60 -17.92
C ALA A 58 7.11 5.56 -17.51
N LEU A 59 5.96 6.02 -17.01
CA LEU A 59 4.82 5.15 -16.79
C LEU A 59 4.46 4.43 -18.09
N PRO A 60 4.35 3.09 -18.09
CA PRO A 60 3.99 2.37 -19.30
C PRO A 60 2.62 2.83 -19.82
N GLU A 61 2.38 2.74 -21.11
CA GLU A 61 1.02 2.88 -21.63
C GLU A 61 0.17 1.72 -21.08
N ALA A 62 -1.02 2.05 -20.57
CA ALA A 62 -1.96 1.06 -20.06
C ALA A 62 -3.35 1.36 -20.59
N ASP A 63 -4.03 0.30 -21.02
CA ASP A 63 -5.46 0.33 -21.24
C ASP A 63 -6.16 0.01 -19.92
N PHE A 64 -6.62 1.05 -19.21
CA PHE A 64 -7.29 0.91 -17.92
C PHE A 64 -8.61 0.13 -18.00
N ALA A 65 -9.23 0.03 -19.18
CA ALA A 65 -10.43 -0.79 -19.36
C ALA A 65 -10.14 -2.29 -19.16
N THR A 66 -8.88 -2.71 -19.35
CA THR A 66 -8.47 -4.12 -19.20
C THR A 66 -8.15 -4.52 -17.76
N TRP A 67 -7.99 -3.56 -16.85
CA TRP A 67 -7.58 -3.84 -15.47
C TRP A 67 -8.72 -4.44 -14.64
N PHE A 68 -9.96 -4.04 -14.94
CA PHE A 68 -11.17 -4.46 -14.24
C PHE A 68 -12.29 -4.75 -15.25
N PRO A 69 -12.18 -5.83 -16.05
CA PRO A 69 -13.18 -6.14 -17.06
C PRO A 69 -14.52 -6.52 -16.38
N THR A 70 -15.62 -6.03 -16.94
CA THR A 70 -16.99 -6.35 -16.50
C THR A 70 -17.41 -7.76 -16.93
N ASP A 71 -16.86 -8.25 -18.04
CA ASP A 71 -17.07 -9.60 -18.53
C ASP A 71 -15.92 -10.53 -18.12
N PRO A 72 -16.16 -11.84 -17.93
CA PRO A 72 -15.10 -12.78 -17.62
C PRO A 72 -14.06 -12.78 -18.75
N ALA A 73 -12.85 -12.31 -18.43
CA ALA A 73 -11.74 -12.33 -19.37
C ALA A 73 -11.43 -13.77 -19.81
N ALA A 74 -11.16 -13.97 -21.10
CA ALA A 74 -10.80 -15.27 -21.65
C ALA A 74 -9.55 -15.90 -20.98
N ASP A 75 -8.62 -15.06 -20.49
CA ASP A 75 -7.51 -15.46 -19.61
C ASP A 75 -7.38 -14.46 -18.45
N ALA A 76 -7.95 -14.80 -17.30
CA ALA A 76 -7.87 -13.98 -16.09
C ALA A 76 -6.43 -13.75 -15.59
N TYR A 77 -5.47 -14.55 -16.04
CA TYR A 77 -4.06 -14.48 -15.65
C TYR A 77 -3.16 -13.91 -16.75
N ASN A 78 -3.71 -13.29 -17.80
CA ASN A 78 -2.94 -12.77 -18.92
C ASN A 78 -1.72 -11.92 -18.45
N PRO A 79 -0.47 -12.38 -18.67
CA PRO A 79 0.71 -11.69 -18.17
C PRO A 79 0.89 -10.27 -18.72
N ALA A 80 0.35 -9.94 -19.89
CA ALA A 80 0.44 -8.60 -20.45
C ALA A 80 -0.28 -7.56 -19.56
N VAL A 81 -1.48 -7.90 -19.10
CA VAL A 81 -2.28 -7.04 -18.20
C VAL A 81 -1.60 -6.91 -16.85
N TRP A 82 -1.20 -8.03 -16.24
CA TRP A 82 -0.64 -8.02 -14.90
C TRP A 82 0.76 -7.42 -14.80
N LYS A 83 1.59 -7.51 -15.86
CA LYS A 83 2.87 -6.78 -15.93
C LYS A 83 2.67 -5.27 -16.00
N ALA A 84 1.71 -4.80 -16.80
CA ALA A 84 1.40 -3.38 -16.87
C ALA A 84 0.95 -2.85 -15.49
N ILE A 85 0.02 -3.54 -14.83
CA ILE A 85 -0.44 -3.22 -13.47
C ILE A 85 0.73 -3.21 -12.48
N GLN A 86 1.60 -4.23 -12.50
CA GLN A 86 2.76 -4.30 -11.62
C GLN A 86 3.72 -3.11 -11.83
N GLY A 87 3.93 -2.69 -13.07
CA GLY A 87 4.74 -1.51 -13.41
C GLY A 87 4.16 -0.21 -12.85
N TYR A 88 2.85 0.01 -12.99
CA TYR A 88 2.16 1.15 -12.40
C TYR A 88 2.29 1.17 -10.87
N MET A 89 2.06 0.02 -10.22
CA MET A 89 2.13 -0.08 -8.76
C MET A 89 3.56 0.02 -8.22
N ALA A 90 4.57 -0.26 -9.04
CA ALA A 90 5.97 0.02 -8.68
C ALA A 90 6.26 1.53 -8.71
N HIS A 91 5.74 2.25 -9.71
CA HIS A 91 5.90 3.71 -9.83
C HIS A 91 5.20 4.46 -8.69
N ALA A 92 4.00 4.01 -8.32
CA ALA A 92 3.20 4.53 -7.22
C ALA A 92 3.85 4.44 -5.81
N LYS A 93 5.00 3.76 -5.66
CA LYS A 93 5.70 3.67 -4.36
C LYS A 93 6.37 4.98 -3.90
N THR A 94 6.41 5.98 -4.77
CA THR A 94 6.97 7.32 -4.47
C THR A 94 5.87 8.36 -4.51
N GLN A 95 6.08 9.51 -3.85
CA GLN A 95 5.11 10.61 -3.86
C GLN A 95 4.84 11.12 -5.29
N SER A 96 5.90 11.44 -6.04
CA SER A 96 5.77 11.89 -7.43
C SER A 96 5.15 10.82 -8.33
N GLY A 97 5.56 9.56 -8.17
CA GLY A 97 5.00 8.47 -8.95
C GLY A 97 3.53 8.17 -8.62
N TRP A 98 3.11 8.35 -7.36
CA TRP A 98 1.70 8.27 -6.97
C TRP A 98 0.88 9.38 -7.64
N ALA A 99 1.36 10.63 -7.63
CA ALA A 99 0.68 11.74 -8.30
C ALA A 99 0.44 11.46 -9.79
N GLU A 100 1.44 10.94 -10.49
CA GLU A 100 1.30 10.59 -11.90
C GLU A 100 0.32 9.43 -12.11
N VAL A 101 0.38 8.38 -11.28
CA VAL A 101 -0.52 7.22 -11.37
C VAL A 101 -1.95 7.64 -11.10
N CYS A 102 -2.21 8.36 -9.99
CA CYS A 102 -3.56 8.72 -9.59
C CYS A 102 -4.22 9.66 -10.59
N LYS A 103 -3.43 10.52 -11.25
CA LYS A 103 -3.94 11.44 -12.28
C LYS A 103 -4.33 10.69 -13.55
N LYS A 104 -3.49 9.76 -14.01
CA LYS A 104 -3.80 8.91 -15.18
C LYS A 104 -5.02 8.02 -14.93
N VAL A 105 -5.08 7.39 -13.76
CA VAL A 105 -6.22 6.54 -13.41
C VAL A 105 -7.49 7.36 -13.18
N GLY A 106 -7.38 8.53 -12.54
CA GLY A 106 -8.51 9.44 -12.32
C GLY A 106 -9.13 9.93 -13.62
N ALA A 107 -8.31 10.26 -14.63
CA ALA A 107 -8.81 10.62 -15.96
C ALA A 107 -9.62 9.48 -16.61
N ALA A 108 -9.25 8.22 -16.36
CA ALA A 108 -9.97 7.04 -16.85
C ALA A 108 -11.19 6.67 -15.99
N ALA A 109 -11.16 6.93 -14.69
CA ALA A 109 -12.28 6.69 -13.78
C ALA A 109 -13.44 7.67 -14.02
N GLY A 110 -13.13 8.90 -14.42
CA GLY A 110 -14.09 10.00 -14.50
C GLY A 110 -14.21 10.76 -13.18
N GLY A 111 -15.06 11.79 -13.14
CA GLY A 111 -15.18 12.67 -11.96
C GLY A 111 -15.91 12.04 -10.76
N ASP A 112 -16.70 10.99 -10.99
CA ASP A 112 -17.46 10.27 -9.96
C ASP A 112 -16.80 8.91 -9.69
N ARG A 113 -16.21 8.76 -8.50
CA ARG A 113 -15.57 7.52 -8.06
C ARG A 113 -16.57 6.39 -7.94
N SER A 114 -17.83 6.66 -7.61
CA SER A 114 -18.84 5.61 -7.45
C SER A 114 -19.25 4.97 -8.78
N ALA A 115 -19.24 5.76 -9.87
CA ALA A 115 -19.54 5.28 -11.22
C ALA A 115 -18.49 4.27 -11.75
N ASN A 116 -17.23 4.40 -11.30
CA ASN A 116 -16.16 3.47 -11.62
C ASN A 116 -15.28 3.20 -10.40
N SER A 117 -15.87 2.60 -9.36
CA SER A 117 -15.21 2.41 -8.05
C SER A 117 -13.87 1.68 -8.13
N ALA A 118 -13.72 0.72 -9.05
CA ALA A 118 -12.48 -0.02 -9.20
C ALA A 118 -11.30 0.87 -9.64
N LEU A 119 -11.50 1.74 -10.63
CA LEU A 119 -10.47 2.73 -11.01
C LEU A 119 -10.43 3.89 -10.02
N GLY A 120 -11.59 4.35 -9.54
CA GLY A 120 -11.74 5.41 -8.55
C GLY A 120 -10.94 5.16 -7.28
N ALA A 121 -10.78 3.91 -6.85
CA ALA A 121 -9.94 3.54 -5.72
C ALA A 121 -8.47 3.99 -5.86
N LEU A 122 -7.98 4.20 -7.08
CA LEU A 122 -6.61 4.66 -7.36
C LEU A 122 -6.56 6.11 -7.88
N ALA A 123 -7.70 6.77 -8.08
CA ALA A 123 -7.78 8.16 -8.57
C ALA A 123 -7.30 9.17 -7.52
N CYS A 124 -6.87 10.38 -7.90
CA CYS A 124 -6.38 11.33 -6.90
C CYS A 124 -7.51 11.81 -5.96
N SER A 125 -7.21 11.87 -4.66
CA SER A 125 -8.05 12.49 -3.63
C SER A 125 -7.25 13.61 -2.98
N SER A 126 -7.85 14.77 -2.75
CA SER A 126 -7.24 15.87 -2.00
C SER A 126 -7.19 15.59 -0.48
N ASP A 127 -7.89 14.56 -0.01
CA ASP A 127 -7.86 14.12 1.38
C ASP A 127 -6.69 13.14 1.61
N GLY A 128 -5.70 13.59 2.40
CA GLY A 128 -4.55 12.75 2.76
C GLY A 128 -4.94 11.46 3.50
N THR A 129 -6.05 11.44 4.24
CA THR A 129 -6.53 10.22 4.91
C THR A 129 -7.05 9.20 3.90
N VAL A 130 -7.67 9.67 2.81
CA VAL A 130 -8.09 8.82 1.69
C VAL A 130 -6.88 8.25 0.99
N THR A 131 -5.84 9.05 0.74
CA THR A 131 -4.57 8.57 0.17
C THR A 131 -4.01 7.36 0.93
N GLU A 132 -4.14 7.32 2.26
CA GLU A 132 -3.74 6.17 3.08
C GLU A 132 -4.58 4.90 2.82
N PHE A 133 -5.90 5.03 2.62
CA PHE A 133 -6.74 3.91 2.19
C PHE A 133 -6.40 3.44 0.78
N GLN A 134 -6.05 4.37 -0.12
CA GLN A 134 -5.68 4.05 -1.50
C GLN A 134 -4.35 3.29 -1.59
N GLN A 135 -3.43 3.50 -0.66
CA GLN A 135 -2.22 2.69 -0.54
C GLN A 135 -2.53 1.21 -0.29
N PHE A 136 -3.57 0.91 0.50
CA PHE A 136 -4.02 -0.49 0.66
C PHE A 136 -4.53 -1.06 -0.65
N SER A 137 -5.40 -0.35 -1.38
CA SER A 137 -5.91 -0.78 -2.68
C SER A 137 -4.78 -1.03 -3.68
N ALA A 138 -3.79 -0.14 -3.72
CA ALA A 138 -2.60 -0.29 -4.56
C ALA A 138 -1.80 -1.56 -4.20
N GLN A 139 -1.60 -1.85 -2.91
CA GLN A 139 -0.89 -3.06 -2.48
C GLN A 139 -1.67 -4.34 -2.75
N VAL A 140 -2.99 -4.34 -2.55
CA VAL A 140 -3.85 -5.49 -2.90
C VAL A 140 -3.77 -5.78 -4.39
N LEU A 141 -3.91 -4.74 -5.24
CA LEU A 141 -3.82 -4.90 -6.69
C LEU A 141 -2.44 -5.40 -7.13
N ALA A 142 -1.37 -4.85 -6.54
CA ALA A 142 -0.02 -5.29 -6.83
C ALA A 142 0.27 -6.72 -6.36
N THR A 143 -0.35 -7.16 -5.26
CA THR A 143 -0.28 -8.55 -4.77
C THR A 143 -1.00 -9.49 -5.74
N ARG A 144 -2.19 -9.08 -6.21
CA ARG A 144 -2.96 -9.82 -7.22
C ARG A 144 -2.19 -9.96 -8.53
N ALA A 145 -1.51 -8.90 -8.97
CA ALA A 145 -0.62 -8.95 -10.13
C ALA A 145 0.54 -9.93 -9.94
N ALA A 146 1.24 -9.87 -8.79
CA ALA A 146 2.33 -10.79 -8.49
C ALA A 146 1.87 -12.26 -8.48
N LEU A 147 0.69 -12.53 -7.92
CA LEU A 147 0.09 -13.87 -7.91
C LEU A 147 -0.25 -14.35 -9.32
N ALA A 148 -0.89 -13.52 -10.14
CA ALA A 148 -1.23 -13.90 -11.51
C ALA A 148 0.01 -14.22 -12.36
N LEU A 149 1.06 -13.41 -12.21
CA LEU A 149 2.33 -13.66 -12.88
C LEU A 149 2.98 -14.95 -12.38
N TRP A 150 2.90 -15.24 -11.08
CA TRP A 150 3.43 -16.49 -10.51
C TRP A 150 2.68 -17.71 -11.03
N VAL A 151 1.34 -17.68 -11.08
CA VAL A 151 0.49 -18.76 -11.63
C VAL A 151 0.89 -19.09 -13.07
N LYS A 152 1.30 -18.09 -13.86
CA LYS A 152 1.72 -18.26 -15.26
C LYS A 152 3.22 -18.48 -15.44
N GLY A 153 4.01 -18.53 -14.36
CA GLY A 153 5.47 -18.62 -14.43
C GLY A 153 6.13 -17.44 -15.14
N ALA A 154 5.49 -16.27 -15.14
CA ALA A 154 5.98 -15.08 -15.82
C ALA A 154 6.98 -14.29 -14.93
N PRO A 155 7.94 -13.56 -15.54
CA PRO A 155 8.81 -12.66 -14.79
C PRO A 155 8.01 -11.65 -13.96
N GLY A 156 8.49 -11.36 -12.75
CA GLY A 156 7.81 -10.49 -11.79
C GLY A 156 6.81 -11.22 -10.86
N GLY A 157 6.51 -12.50 -11.12
CA GLY A 157 5.69 -13.34 -10.25
C GLY A 157 6.51 -14.36 -9.46
N THR A 158 6.70 -14.13 -8.16
CA THR A 158 7.34 -15.10 -7.25
C THR A 158 6.58 -15.17 -5.93
N ILE A 159 6.71 -16.30 -5.22
CA ILE A 159 6.17 -16.42 -3.85
C ILE A 159 6.71 -15.30 -2.95
N GLY A 160 7.99 -14.97 -3.07
CA GLY A 160 8.60 -13.86 -2.32
C GLY A 160 7.96 -12.50 -2.65
N ALA A 161 7.59 -12.25 -3.91
CA ALA A 161 6.88 -11.03 -4.30
C ALA A 161 5.47 -10.96 -3.71
N ILE A 162 4.74 -12.08 -3.68
CA ILE A 162 3.41 -12.17 -3.05
C ILE A 162 3.54 -11.93 -1.54
N GLN A 163 4.44 -12.65 -0.87
CA GLN A 163 4.64 -12.56 0.57
C GLN A 163 5.15 -11.19 1.01
N GLY A 164 6.06 -10.57 0.26
CA GLY A 164 6.56 -9.22 0.55
C GLY A 164 5.43 -8.19 0.58
N ARG A 165 4.53 -8.25 -0.41
CA ARG A 165 3.38 -7.33 -0.44
C ARG A 165 2.31 -7.66 0.60
N GLN A 166 2.07 -8.94 0.88
CA GLN A 166 1.23 -9.32 2.02
C GLN A 166 1.82 -8.85 3.35
N GLY A 167 3.16 -8.76 3.46
CA GLY A 167 3.84 -8.12 4.59
C GLY A 167 3.49 -6.64 4.71
N GLU A 168 3.58 -5.88 3.61
CA GLU A 168 3.16 -4.47 3.57
C GLU A 168 1.67 -4.30 3.93
N ILE A 169 0.79 -5.17 3.41
CA ILE A 169 -0.64 -5.19 3.74
C ILE A 169 -0.88 -5.48 5.23
N ARG A 170 -0.14 -6.43 5.83
CA ARG A 170 -0.23 -6.71 7.28
C ARG A 170 0.09 -5.47 8.11
N VAL A 171 1.12 -4.72 7.73
CA VAL A 171 1.48 -3.47 8.41
C VAL A 171 0.35 -2.46 8.30
N LEU A 172 -0.17 -2.20 7.08
CA LEU A 172 -1.30 -1.29 6.87
C LEU A 172 -2.52 -1.70 7.74
N CYS A 173 -2.91 -2.97 7.69
CA CYS A 173 -4.05 -3.49 8.46
C CYS A 173 -3.85 -3.44 9.99
N ALA A 174 -2.61 -3.41 10.48
CA ALA A 174 -2.31 -3.43 11.91
C ALA A 174 -2.01 -2.04 12.50
N THR A 175 -1.50 -1.10 11.70
CA THR A 175 -0.92 0.15 12.25
C THR A 175 -1.41 1.45 11.60
N SER A 176 -2.05 1.44 10.43
CA SER A 176 -2.43 2.67 9.72
C SER A 176 -3.86 3.15 10.02
N VAL A 177 -4.35 4.16 9.27
CA VAL A 177 -5.75 4.64 9.36
C VAL A 177 -6.77 3.49 9.21
N LEU A 178 -6.42 2.40 8.51
CA LEU A 178 -7.20 1.16 8.38
C LEU A 178 -7.50 0.52 9.74
N ALA A 179 -6.46 0.35 10.56
CA ALA A 179 -6.58 -0.27 11.90
C ALA A 179 -7.47 0.56 12.84
N ARG A 180 -7.60 1.87 12.59
CA ARG A 180 -8.36 2.81 13.42
C ARG A 180 -9.86 2.83 13.10
N GLN A 181 -10.30 2.22 11.98
CA GLN A 181 -11.71 2.20 11.58
C GLN A 181 -12.59 1.32 12.48
N GLY A 182 -11.99 0.44 13.27
CA GLY A 182 -12.70 -0.43 14.20
C GLY A 182 -13.43 -1.61 13.52
N PRO A 183 -13.97 -2.53 14.33
CA PRO A 183 -14.47 -3.84 13.86
C PRO A 183 -15.78 -3.77 13.07
N ALA A 184 -16.53 -2.67 13.17
CA ALA A 184 -17.80 -2.49 12.44
C ALA A 184 -17.61 -1.99 10.99
N SER A 185 -16.39 -1.59 10.62
CA SER A 185 -16.07 -1.15 9.26
C SER A 185 -15.89 -2.34 8.30
N ALA A 186 -15.83 -2.09 6.98
CA ALA A 186 -15.58 -3.14 6.00
C ALA A 186 -14.08 -3.54 5.88
N TRP A 187 -13.18 -2.74 6.46
CA TRP A 187 -11.73 -2.93 6.37
C TRP A 187 -11.19 -4.22 7.00
N PRO A 188 -11.70 -4.71 8.15
CA PRO A 188 -11.34 -6.04 8.67
C PRO A 188 -11.59 -7.17 7.67
N ALA A 189 -12.71 -7.12 6.93
CA ALA A 189 -13.03 -8.12 5.91
C ALA A 189 -12.08 -8.00 4.71
N ALA A 190 -11.80 -6.78 4.24
CA ALA A 190 -10.82 -6.54 3.18
C ALA A 190 -9.41 -7.04 3.57
N CYS A 191 -8.97 -6.75 4.80
CA CYS A 191 -7.70 -7.20 5.35
C CYS A 191 -7.60 -8.72 5.43
N ALA A 192 -8.65 -9.41 5.93
CA ALA A 192 -8.66 -10.87 5.99
C ALA A 192 -8.52 -11.50 4.61
N LYS A 193 -9.22 -10.97 3.61
CA LYS A 193 -9.17 -11.43 2.21
C LYS A 193 -7.84 -11.13 1.53
N ALA A 194 -7.28 -9.95 1.76
CA ALA A 194 -5.99 -9.55 1.21
C ALA A 194 -4.81 -10.41 1.72
N LEU A 195 -4.98 -11.03 2.89
CA LEU A 195 -4.00 -11.89 3.55
C LEU A 195 -4.27 -13.38 3.37
N ASP A 196 -5.12 -13.77 2.42
CA ASP A 196 -5.33 -15.17 2.07
C ASP A 196 -4.02 -15.86 1.63
N VAL A 197 -3.85 -17.12 2.03
CA VAL A 197 -2.61 -17.88 1.79
C VAL A 197 -2.84 -19.21 1.06
N ALA A 198 -4.01 -19.43 0.46
CA ALA A 198 -4.33 -20.68 -0.23
C ALA A 198 -3.34 -21.06 -1.34
N TYR A 199 -2.70 -20.07 -1.97
CA TYR A 199 -1.63 -20.27 -2.96
C TYR A 199 -0.43 -21.06 -2.42
N LEU A 200 -0.15 -21.02 -1.11
CA LEU A 200 0.92 -21.80 -0.49
C LEU A 200 0.63 -23.31 -0.50
N SER A 201 -0.64 -23.68 -0.53
CA SER A 201 -1.10 -25.07 -0.74
C SER A 201 -1.36 -25.40 -2.21
N GLY A 202 -0.96 -24.54 -3.14
CA GLY A 202 -1.16 -24.74 -4.58
C GLY A 202 -2.49 -24.21 -5.13
N ASP A 203 -3.36 -23.64 -4.28
CA ASP A 203 -4.64 -23.07 -4.70
C ASP A 203 -4.52 -21.55 -4.92
N GLY A 204 -3.84 -21.19 -6.02
CA GLY A 204 -3.69 -19.78 -6.42
C GLY A 204 -5.01 -19.12 -6.82
N ALA A 205 -6.01 -19.89 -7.27
CA ALA A 205 -7.29 -19.34 -7.71
C ALA A 205 -8.09 -18.77 -6.54
N THR A 206 -8.12 -19.48 -5.40
CA THR A 206 -8.76 -18.99 -4.18
C THR A 206 -8.12 -17.69 -3.69
N THR A 207 -6.80 -17.62 -3.61
CA THR A 207 -6.11 -16.37 -3.21
C THR A 207 -6.36 -15.25 -4.22
N PHE A 208 -6.38 -15.55 -5.52
CA PHE A 208 -6.63 -14.55 -6.55
C PHE A 208 -8.04 -13.96 -6.47
N ALA A 209 -9.05 -14.79 -6.20
CA ALA A 209 -10.42 -14.35 -5.96
C ALA A 209 -10.53 -13.53 -4.65
N ALA A 210 -9.89 -13.99 -3.58
CA ALA A 210 -9.87 -13.26 -2.30
C ALA A 210 -9.23 -11.86 -2.45
N LEU A 211 -8.13 -11.74 -3.19
CA LEU A 211 -7.51 -10.44 -3.48
C LEU A 211 -8.43 -9.53 -4.32
N ALA A 212 -9.19 -10.09 -5.27
CA ALA A 212 -10.19 -9.32 -6.02
C ALA A 212 -11.31 -8.81 -5.09
N GLU A 213 -11.85 -9.66 -4.22
CA GLU A 213 -12.85 -9.27 -3.22
C GLU A 213 -12.33 -8.18 -2.27
N ALA A 214 -11.11 -8.32 -1.77
CA ALA A 214 -10.47 -7.32 -0.91
C ALA A 214 -10.38 -5.96 -1.59
N TYR A 215 -10.01 -5.94 -2.86
CA TYR A 215 -9.94 -4.71 -3.66
C TYR A 215 -11.32 -4.10 -3.87
N THR A 216 -12.33 -4.90 -4.21
CA THR A 216 -13.71 -4.42 -4.40
C THR A 216 -14.28 -3.81 -3.12
N ILE A 217 -14.03 -4.42 -1.96
CA ILE A 217 -14.45 -3.86 -0.66
C ILE A 217 -13.77 -2.50 -0.43
N ALA A 218 -12.45 -2.43 -0.60
CA ALA A 218 -11.71 -1.19 -0.43
C ALA A 218 -12.17 -0.08 -1.39
N ALA A 219 -12.39 -0.43 -2.65
CA ALA A 219 -12.89 0.49 -3.68
C ALA A 219 -14.26 1.08 -3.32
N ALA A 220 -15.18 0.25 -2.85
CA ALA A 220 -16.50 0.70 -2.42
C ALA A 220 -16.42 1.62 -1.19
N GLU A 221 -15.57 1.31 -0.21
CA GLU A 221 -15.40 2.19 0.96
C GLU A 221 -14.72 3.51 0.61
N ILE A 222 -13.69 3.49 -0.24
CA ILE A 222 -13.05 4.73 -0.72
C ILE A 222 -14.06 5.62 -1.43
N ALA A 223 -14.87 5.06 -2.34
CA ALA A 223 -15.90 5.84 -3.05
C ALA A 223 -17.01 6.38 -2.13
N LYS A 224 -17.26 5.76 -0.97
CA LYS A 224 -18.19 6.30 0.04
C LYS A 224 -17.58 7.45 0.83
N LEU A 225 -16.29 7.34 1.17
CA LEU A 225 -15.57 8.34 1.96
C LEU A 225 -15.27 9.59 1.14
N ASP A 226 -14.85 9.38 -0.10
CA ASP A 226 -14.59 10.42 -1.08
C ASP A 226 -15.24 10.00 -2.40
N PRO A 227 -16.39 10.57 -2.78
CA PRO A 227 -17.09 10.20 -4.00
C PRO A 227 -16.56 10.91 -5.25
N THR A 228 -15.73 11.96 -5.11
CA THR A 228 -15.29 12.78 -6.24
C THR A 228 -13.81 12.52 -6.55
N VAL A 229 -13.44 12.52 -7.83
CA VAL A 229 -12.03 12.51 -8.21
C VAL A 229 -11.49 13.94 -8.20
N ASP A 230 -10.41 14.14 -7.45
CA ASP A 230 -9.69 15.41 -7.39
C ASP A 230 -8.61 15.51 -8.48
N PRO A 231 -8.18 16.75 -8.83
CA PRO A 231 -7.13 16.95 -9.83
C PRO A 231 -5.74 16.55 -9.35
N GLU A 232 -5.48 16.58 -8.03
CA GLU A 232 -4.18 16.34 -7.41
C GLU A 232 -4.34 15.56 -6.10
N PRO A 233 -3.36 14.72 -5.72
CA PRO A 233 -3.42 13.95 -4.48
C PRO A 233 -3.06 14.82 -3.25
N GLY A 234 -3.74 14.56 -2.14
CA GLY A 234 -3.44 15.10 -0.83
C GLY A 234 -2.34 14.28 -0.14
N TYR A 235 -1.43 14.99 0.53
CA TYR A 235 -0.37 14.40 1.35
C TYR A 235 -0.44 14.95 2.77
N PHE A 236 -0.14 14.12 3.77
CA PHE A 236 -0.16 14.52 5.19
C PHE A 236 0.77 15.69 5.56
N ALA A 237 1.71 16.07 4.67
CA ALA A 237 2.65 17.17 4.90
C ALA A 237 2.19 18.52 4.32
N GLU A 238 1.09 18.59 3.55
CA GLU A 238 0.54 19.88 3.17
C GLU A 238 -0.27 20.43 4.33
N ALA A 239 0.42 21.17 5.22
CA ALA A 239 -0.24 22.09 6.12
C ALA A 239 -1.25 22.90 5.29
N ALA A 240 -2.53 22.77 5.63
CA ALA A 240 -3.60 23.52 5.02
C ALA A 240 -3.15 24.98 4.91
N LYS A 241 -2.90 25.44 3.67
CA LYS A 241 -2.73 26.86 3.39
C LYS A 241 -4.09 27.49 3.67
N LYS A 242 -4.26 27.98 4.88
CA LYS A 242 -5.26 28.99 5.20
C LYS A 242 -4.82 30.33 4.62
#